data_AF-A0A4Q4CJD5-F1
#
_entry.id   AF-A0A4Q4CJD5-F1
#
_cell.length_a   1.000
_cell.length_b   1.000
_cell.length_c   1.000
_cell.angle_alpha   90.00
_cell.angle_beta   90.00
_cell.angle_gamma   90.00
#
_symmetry.space_group_name_H-M   'P 1'
#
loop_
_entity.id
_entity.type
_entity.pdbx_description
1 polymer ?
#
loop_
_entity_poly.entity_id
_entity_poly.type
_entity_poly.pdbx_seq_one_letter_code
_entity_poly.pdbx_strand_id
1 'polypeptide(L)'
;MPAPNDIDAYIEAQSEPARGILTQLRATIRAAVPDATESISYGMAAFHYRSQPLAYLAAWKHHIGLYPVAFDTAFEAEIAPLRAAKDTVQLKY
;
A
#
# COMPACT_ATOMS: atom_id res chain seq x y z
N MET A 1 6.63 -11.26 -16.99
CA MET A 1 7.39 -10.07 -16.55
C MET A 1 8.21 -10.50 -15.34
N PRO A 2 9.49 -10.10 -15.24
CA PRO A 2 10.27 -10.40 -14.04
C PRO A 2 9.63 -9.77 -12.81
N ALA A 3 9.82 -10.39 -11.64
CA ALA A 3 9.38 -9.80 -10.38
C ALA A 3 10.10 -8.45 -10.19
N PRO A 4 9.41 -7.40 -9.73
CA PRO A 4 10.05 -6.12 -9.49
C PRO A 4 11.08 -6.25 -8.38
N ASN A 5 12.21 -5.56 -8.54
CA ASN A 5 13.33 -5.62 -7.60
C ASN A 5 13.16 -4.66 -6.42
N ASP A 6 12.37 -3.61 -6.61
CA ASP A 6 12.07 -2.57 -5.64
C ASP A 6 10.70 -1.95 -5.92
N ILE A 7 10.27 -1.04 -5.04
CA ILE A 7 8.97 -0.37 -5.14
C ILE A 7 8.90 0.56 -6.35
N ASP A 8 10.01 1.16 -6.78
CA ASP A 8 10.05 2.03 -7.97
C ASP A 8 9.68 1.22 -9.22
N ALA A 9 10.36 0.11 -9.46
CA ALA A 9 10.07 -0.81 -10.55
C ALA A 9 8.66 -1.41 -10.44
N TYR A 10 8.18 -1.68 -9.21
CA TYR A 10 6.80 -2.12 -8.99
C TYR A 10 5.78 -1.09 -9.46
N ILE A 11 5.98 0.19 -9.13
CA ILE A 11 5.10 1.29 -9.49
C ILE A 11 5.13 1.51 -11.01
N GLU A 12 6.31 1.60 -11.61
CA GLU A 12 6.49 1.83 -13.06
C GLU A 12 5.78 0.78 -13.92
N ALA A 13 5.72 -0.47 -13.45
CA ALA A 13 5.04 -1.57 -14.13
C ALA A 13 3.51 -1.50 -14.11
N GLN A 14 2.90 -0.61 -13.30
CA GLN A 14 1.44 -0.51 -13.19
C GLN A 14 0.80 0.38 -14.26
N SER A 15 -0.53 0.36 -14.32
CA SER A 15 -1.29 1.33 -15.13
C SER A 15 -1.10 2.76 -14.61
N GLU A 16 -1.32 3.75 -15.46
CA GLU A 16 -1.23 5.17 -15.09
C GLU A 16 -2.05 5.55 -13.84
N PRO A 17 -3.34 5.17 -13.71
CA PRO A 17 -4.11 5.53 -12.51
C PRO A 17 -3.56 4.86 -11.24
N ALA A 18 -3.05 3.62 -11.34
CA ALA A 18 -2.42 2.92 -10.23
C ALA A 18 -1.12 3.59 -9.78
N ARG A 19 -0.29 4.05 -10.75
CA ARG A 19 0.98 4.73 -10.47
C ARG A 19 0.78 5.97 -9.61
N GLY A 20 -0.22 6.80 -9.92
CA GLY A 20 -0.52 8.01 -9.17
C GLY A 20 -0.83 7.70 -7.71
N ILE A 21 -1.74 6.76 -7.47
CA ILE A 21 -2.16 6.38 -6.11
C ILE A 21 -1.01 5.72 -5.34
N LEU A 22 -0.27 4.79 -5.95
CA LEU A 22 0.86 4.12 -5.30
C LEU A 22 1.98 5.10 -4.91
N THR A 23 2.27 6.07 -5.78
CA THR A 23 3.27 7.11 -5.51
C THR A 23 2.85 7.97 -4.32
N GLN A 24 1.59 8.39 -4.28
CA GLN A 24 1.04 9.17 -3.17
C GLN A 24 1.07 8.37 -1.85
N LEU A 25 0.70 7.09 -1.89
CA LEU A 25 0.75 6.21 -0.71
C LEU A 25 2.17 6.03 -0.19
N ARG A 26 3.14 5.75 -1.07
CA ARG A 26 4.54 5.63 -0.69
C ARG A 26 5.06 6.90 -0.03
N ALA A 27 4.77 8.07 -0.61
CA ALA A 27 5.15 9.35 -0.04
C ALA A 27 4.53 9.57 1.35
N THR A 28 3.25 9.23 1.50
CA THR A 28 2.51 9.36 2.78
C THR A 28 3.11 8.45 3.86
N ILE A 29 3.41 7.18 3.53
CA ILE A 29 4.00 6.24 4.48
C ILE A 29 5.40 6.69 4.90
N ARG A 30 6.23 7.12 3.93
CA ARG A 30 7.57 7.66 4.23
C ARG A 30 7.53 8.92 5.10
N ALA A 31 6.54 9.79 4.91
CA ALA A 31 6.38 10.97 5.74
C ALA A 31 5.95 10.62 7.17
N ALA A 32 5.07 9.62 7.33
CA ALA A 32 4.58 9.19 8.63
C ALA A 32 5.61 8.35 9.42
N VAL A 33 6.38 7.51 8.72
CA VAL A 33 7.40 6.62 9.30
C VAL A 33 8.69 6.71 8.46
N PRO A 34 9.53 7.74 8.65
CA PRO A 34 10.74 7.95 7.85
C PRO A 34 11.76 6.81 7.93
N ASP A 35 11.78 6.09 9.04
CA ASP A 35 12.67 4.95 9.28
C ASP A 35 12.15 3.62 8.70
N ALA A 36 11.03 3.65 7.96
CA ALA A 36 10.51 2.46 7.31
C ALA A 36 11.41 2.04 6.14
N THR A 37 11.73 0.75 6.07
CA THR A 37 12.45 0.15 4.95
C THR A 37 11.47 -0.38 3.91
N GLU A 38 11.84 -0.24 2.64
CA GLU A 38 11.03 -0.67 1.49
C GLU A 38 11.56 -1.99 0.93
N SER A 39 10.64 -2.86 0.50
CA SER A 39 10.97 -4.11 -0.18
C SER A 39 9.84 -4.55 -1.10
N ILE A 40 10.08 -5.64 -1.83
CA ILE A 40 9.03 -6.38 -2.52
C ILE A 40 8.80 -7.71 -1.79
N SER A 41 7.58 -7.95 -1.36
CA SER A 41 7.17 -9.18 -0.67
C SER A 41 5.86 -9.68 -1.28
N TYR A 42 5.76 -10.98 -1.55
CA TYR A 42 4.57 -11.58 -2.20
C TYR A 42 4.17 -10.92 -3.54
N GLY A 43 5.14 -10.32 -4.24
CA GLY A 43 4.88 -9.58 -5.49
C GLY A 43 4.20 -8.22 -5.28
N MET A 44 4.27 -7.66 -4.08
CA MET A 44 3.63 -6.42 -3.67
C MET A 44 4.67 -5.47 -3.07
N ALA A 45 4.39 -4.16 -3.13
CA ALA A 45 5.22 -3.17 -2.45
C ALA A 45 5.02 -3.31 -0.93
N ALA A 46 6.11 -3.43 -0.19
CA ALA A 46 6.09 -3.71 1.24
C ALA A 46 6.94 -2.70 2.02
N PHE A 47 6.42 -2.26 3.15
CA PHE A 47 7.08 -1.39 4.11
C PHE A 47 7.26 -2.17 5.41
N HIS A 48 8.46 -2.05 5.98
CA HIS A 48 8.79 -2.66 7.25
C HIS A 48 9.33 -1.60 8.20
N TYR A 49 8.98 -1.69 9.47
CA TYR A 49 9.55 -0.85 10.53
C TYR A 49 10.18 -1.76 11.57
N ARG A 50 11.47 -1.55 11.87
CA ARG A 50 12.24 -2.41 12.80
C ARG A 50 12.11 -3.91 12.49
N SER A 51 12.22 -4.26 11.21
CA SER A 51 12.08 -5.63 10.68
C SER A 51 10.70 -6.27 10.86
N GLN A 52 9.67 -5.52 11.25
CA GLN A 52 8.29 -5.97 11.29
C GLN A 52 7.50 -5.39 10.12
N PRO A 53 6.57 -6.16 9.53
CA PRO A 53 5.74 -5.66 8.44
C PRO A 53 4.83 -4.53 8.93
N LEU A 54 4.91 -3.39 8.27
CA LEU A 54 4.13 -2.19 8.58
C LEU A 54 2.93 -2.07 7.66
N ALA A 55 3.18 -2.11 6.34
CA ALA A 55 2.16 -1.92 5.33
C ALA A 55 2.56 -2.60 4.02
N TYR A 56 1.57 -2.99 3.25
CA TYR A 56 1.70 -3.59 1.95
C TYR A 56 0.72 -2.93 0.99
N LEU A 57 1.18 -2.67 -0.23
CA LEU A 57 0.41 -2.06 -1.30
C LEU A 57 0.33 -3.04 -2.47
N ALA A 58 -0.88 -3.42 -2.85
CA ALA A 58 -1.15 -4.26 -4.01
C ALA A 58 -1.99 -3.53 -5.05
N ALA A 59 -1.50 -3.44 -6.27
CA ALA A 59 -2.27 -2.99 -7.43
C ALA A 59 -3.13 -4.12 -7.98
N TRP A 60 -4.43 -3.85 -8.09
CA TRP A 60 -5.42 -4.72 -8.73
C TRP A 60 -5.94 -4.06 -10.01
N LYS A 61 -6.91 -4.68 -10.70
CA LYS A 61 -7.41 -4.12 -11.97
C LYS A 61 -8.07 -2.74 -11.82
N HIS A 62 -8.76 -2.49 -10.71
CA HIS A 62 -9.62 -1.31 -10.49
C HIS A 62 -9.41 -0.62 -9.14
N HIS A 63 -8.38 -1.01 -8.39
CA HIS A 63 -8.10 -0.44 -7.08
C HIS A 63 -6.68 -0.78 -6.61
N ILE A 64 -6.20 -0.01 -5.64
CA ILE A 64 -5.05 -0.38 -4.80
C ILE A 64 -5.57 -0.93 -3.46
N GLY A 65 -5.09 -2.10 -3.06
CA GLY A 65 -5.31 -2.64 -1.73
C GLY A 65 -4.19 -2.22 -0.78
N LEU A 66 -4.55 -1.72 0.40
CA LEU A 66 -3.63 -1.40 1.49
C LEU A 66 -3.95 -2.30 2.71
N TYR A 67 -2.93 -2.97 3.24
CA TYR A 67 -3.04 -3.91 4.35
C TYR A 67 -1.71 -4.00 5.14
N PRO A 68 -1.73 -4.38 6.43
CA PRO A 68 -2.92 -4.39 7.27
C PRO A 68 -3.32 -2.95 7.65
N VAL A 69 -4.61 -2.66 7.62
CA VAL A 69 -5.19 -1.46 8.24
C VAL A 69 -5.91 -1.89 9.51
N ALA A 70 -5.38 -1.46 10.66
CA ALA A 70 -5.92 -1.80 11.96
C ALA A 70 -7.41 -1.44 12.06
N PHE A 71 -8.14 -2.23 12.83
CA PHE A 71 -9.50 -1.88 13.22
C PHE A 71 -9.43 -0.96 14.44
N ASP A 72 -9.81 0.30 14.25
CA ASP A 72 -9.94 1.30 15.30
C ASP A 72 -11.32 1.95 15.17
N THR A 73 -12.14 1.80 16.21
CA THR A 73 -13.51 2.34 16.25
C THR A 73 -13.57 3.85 16.04
N ALA A 74 -12.53 4.60 16.43
CA ALA A 74 -12.48 6.05 16.24
C ALA A 74 -12.25 6.42 14.77
N PHE A 75 -11.45 5.63 14.06
CA PHE A 75 -11.08 5.88 12.66
C PHE A 75 -11.98 5.14 11.67
N GLU A 76 -12.75 4.14 12.12
CA GLU A 76 -13.60 3.31 11.26
C GLU A 76 -14.65 4.13 10.50
N ALA A 77 -15.22 5.16 11.14
CA ALA A 77 -16.22 6.01 10.48
C ALA A 77 -15.64 6.76 9.27
N GLU A 78 -14.36 7.14 9.32
CA GLU A 78 -13.67 7.84 8.25
C GLU A 78 -13.24 6.89 7.13
N ILE A 79 -12.83 5.66 7.46
CA ILE A 79 -12.37 4.67 6.47
C ILE A 79 -13.48 3.74 5.94
N ALA A 80 -14.67 3.77 6.52
CA ALA A 80 -15.80 2.92 6.12
C ALA A 80 -16.07 2.92 4.60
N PRO A 81 -16.02 4.06 3.88
CA PRO A 81 -16.21 4.06 2.42
C PRO A 81 -15.14 3.30 1.63
N LEU A 82 -13.95 3.14 2.22
CA LEU A 82 -12.79 2.46 1.64
C LEU A 82 -12.62 1.04 2.18
N ARG A 83 -13.31 0.67 3.25
CA ARG A 83 -13.19 -0.63 3.91
C ARG A 83 -13.68 -1.75 3.01
N ALA A 84 -12.83 -2.74 2.76
CA ALA A 84 -13.18 -3.91 1.97
C ALA A 84 -13.21 -5.20 2.81
N ALA A 85 -12.34 -5.30 3.82
CA ALA A 85 -12.31 -6.38 4.79
C ALA A 85 -11.76 -5.90 6.14
N LYS A 86 -11.71 -6.79 7.14
CA LYS A 86 -11.28 -6.47 8.51
C LYS A 86 -9.95 -5.71 8.60
N ASP A 87 -9.00 -6.03 7.73
CA ASP A 87 -7.64 -5.49 7.70
C ASP A 87 -7.30 -4.81 6.36
N THR A 88 -8.28 -4.62 5.49
CA THR A 88 -8.05 -4.20 4.10
C THR A 88 -8.90 -2.99 3.74
N VAL A 89 -8.24 -1.97 3.17
CA VAL A 89 -8.91 -0.85 2.50
C VAL A 89 -8.58 -0.86 1.00
N GLN A 90 -9.51 -0.38 0.19
CA GLN A 90 -9.39 -0.29 -1.26
C GLN A 90 -9.50 1.15 -1.73
N LEU A 91 -8.48 1.62 -2.44
CA LEU A 91 -8.46 2.91 -3.11
C LEU A 91 -8.79 2.69 -4.58
N LYS A 92 -10.06 2.91 -4.93
CA LYS A 92 -10.58 2.67 -6.27
C LYS A 92 -10.16 3.76 -7.26
N TYR A 93 -9.98 3.38 -8.51
CA TYR A 93 -9.71 4.27 -9.64
C TYR A 93 -10.36 3.75 -10.92
#